data_AF-A0A101HLD4-F1
#
_entry.id   AF-A0A101HLD4-F1
#
_cell.length_a   1.000
_cell.length_b   1.000
_cell.length_c   1.000
_cell.angle_alpha   90.00
_cell.angle_beta   90.00
_cell.angle_gamma   90.00
#
_symmetry.space_group_name_H-M   'P 1'
#
loop_
_entity.id
_entity.type
_entity.pdbx_description
1 polymer ?
#
loop_
_entity_poly.entity_id
_entity_poly.type
_entity_poly.pdbx_seq_one_letter_code
_entity_poly.pdbx_strand_id
1 'polypeptide(L)'
;MPNTSATSSTNPSSSPAIDDRQTGRAKDAAKLDLSNLPDLLTVREVADLLRVSPLTIKRWGKRGKLPAIRINSRGDRRYKKESVLWLLGIDPSELE
;
A
#
# COMPACT_ATOMS: atom_id res chain seq x y z
N MET A 1 -43.37 0.17 50.36
CA MET A 1 -42.98 -0.16 48.96
C MET A 1 -44.13 0.28 48.04
N PRO A 2 -43.93 0.75 46.78
CA PRO A 2 -42.73 0.73 45.93
C PRO A 2 -42.13 2.15 45.68
N ASN A 3 -40.81 2.39 45.58
CA ASN A 3 -39.80 2.05 44.56
C ASN A 3 -39.98 2.81 43.23
N THR A 4 -39.33 3.96 43.06
CA THR A 4 -39.04 4.53 41.73
C THR A 4 -37.54 4.72 41.57
N SER A 5 -37.01 3.89 40.67
CA SER A 5 -35.61 3.67 40.37
C SER A 5 -34.97 4.87 39.66
N ALA A 6 -33.76 5.19 40.09
CA ALA A 6 -32.81 5.97 39.30
C ALA A 6 -32.38 5.16 38.07
N THR A 7 -32.39 5.78 36.89
CA THR A 7 -31.74 5.23 35.70
C THR A 7 -30.77 6.25 35.16
N SER A 8 -29.51 6.07 35.52
CA SER A 8 -28.33 6.70 34.94
C SER A 8 -28.08 6.12 33.55
N SER A 9 -28.30 6.92 32.51
CA SER A 9 -27.96 6.54 31.14
C SER A 9 -26.50 6.89 30.85
N THR A 10 -25.63 5.91 31.09
CA THR A 10 -24.22 5.91 30.65
C THR A 10 -24.19 5.78 29.12
N ASN A 11 -23.68 6.79 28.40
CA ASN A 11 -23.37 6.66 26.99
C ASN A 11 -22.13 5.78 26.81
N PRO A 12 -22.18 4.67 26.06
CA PRO A 12 -21.02 3.86 25.79
C PRO A 12 -20.10 4.59 24.80
N SER A 13 -18.87 4.77 25.23
CA SER A 13 -17.72 5.17 24.42
C SER A 13 -17.66 4.39 23.11
N SER A 14 -17.88 5.07 21.99
CA SER A 14 -17.60 4.56 20.65
C SER A 14 -16.09 4.54 20.45
N SER A 15 -15.45 3.38 20.68
CA SER A 15 -14.10 3.11 20.18
C SER A 15 -14.05 3.33 18.66
N PRO A 16 -12.95 3.86 18.11
CA PRO A 16 -12.81 3.99 16.67
C PRO A 16 -12.71 2.58 16.10
N ALA A 17 -13.69 2.18 15.29
CA ALA A 17 -13.58 0.98 14.48
C ALA A 17 -12.38 1.17 13.54
N ILE A 18 -11.27 0.52 13.88
CA ILE A 18 -10.16 0.31 12.95
C ILE A 18 -10.78 -0.51 11.82
N ASP A 19 -10.94 0.11 10.65
CA ASP A 19 -11.49 -0.50 9.44
C ASP A 19 -10.57 -1.64 9.00
N ASP A 20 -10.87 -2.86 9.46
CA ASP A 20 -10.24 -4.14 9.10
C ASP A 20 -10.51 -4.54 7.64
N ARG A 21 -10.54 -3.57 6.71
CA ARG A 21 -10.23 -3.82 5.30
C ARG A 21 -8.73 -4.06 5.14
N GLN A 22 -8.19 -4.98 5.92
CA GLN A 22 -6.86 -5.52 5.72
C GLN A 22 -6.93 -6.46 4.52
N THR A 23 -6.98 -5.87 3.31
CA THR A 23 -6.63 -6.59 2.09
C THR A 23 -5.28 -7.27 2.37
N GLY A 24 -5.09 -8.55 2.03
CA GLY A 24 -3.89 -9.35 2.36
C GLY A 24 -2.51 -8.74 2.01
N ARG A 25 -2.50 -7.58 1.33
CA ARG A 25 -1.39 -6.76 0.86
C ARG A 25 -0.35 -6.33 1.91
N ALA A 26 -0.68 -6.31 3.20
CA ALA A 26 0.32 -5.98 4.22
C ALA A 26 1.36 -7.09 4.41
N LYS A 27 0.98 -8.35 4.12
CA LYS A 27 1.90 -9.49 4.21
C LYS A 27 2.87 -9.55 3.02
N ASP A 28 2.45 -9.07 1.85
CA ASP A 28 3.26 -9.12 0.62
C ASP A 28 4.50 -8.20 0.68
N ALA A 29 4.36 -7.03 1.30
CA ALA A 29 5.46 -6.08 1.48
C ALA A 29 6.59 -6.62 2.40
N ALA A 30 6.26 -7.51 3.34
CA ALA A 30 7.22 -8.08 4.28
C ALA A 30 8.10 -9.20 3.65
N LYS A 31 7.82 -9.59 2.40
CA LYS A 31 8.48 -10.70 1.69
C LYS A 31 9.01 -10.26 0.33
N LEU A 32 9.62 -9.07 0.26
CA LEU A 32 10.28 -8.59 -0.94
C LEU A 32 11.79 -8.83 -0.84
N ASP A 33 12.24 -9.97 -1.36
CA ASP A 33 13.66 -10.27 -1.57
C ASP A 33 14.05 -9.77 -2.96
N LEU A 34 15.16 -9.01 -3.09
CA LEU A 34 15.60 -8.43 -4.38
C LEU A 34 15.77 -9.48 -5.50
N SER A 35 16.06 -10.73 -5.14
CA SER A 35 16.24 -11.85 -6.05
C SER A 35 14.94 -12.47 -6.58
N ASN A 36 13.79 -12.17 -5.96
CA ASN A 36 12.50 -12.78 -6.33
C ASN A 36 11.38 -11.72 -6.41
N LEU A 37 11.65 -10.61 -7.11
CA LEU A 37 10.64 -9.59 -7.38
C LEU A 37 9.66 -10.06 -8.47
N PRO A 38 8.34 -9.88 -8.27
CA PRO A 38 7.36 -10.06 -9.32
C PRO A 38 7.55 -9.01 -10.43
N ASP A 39 7.16 -9.33 -11.66
CA ASP A 39 7.32 -8.41 -12.81
C ASP A 39 6.57 -7.10 -12.65
N LEU A 40 5.42 -7.13 -11.96
CA LEU A 40 4.55 -5.98 -11.74
C LEU A 40 4.28 -5.76 -10.27
N LEU A 41 4.82 -4.67 -9.75
CA LEU A 41 4.70 -4.25 -8.37
C LEU A 41 3.58 -3.23 -8.18
N THR A 42 2.97 -3.27 -7.01
CA THR A 42 1.99 -2.30 -6.55
C THR A 42 2.67 -1.03 -6.04
N VAL A 43 1.88 0.05 -5.89
CA VAL A 43 2.36 1.34 -5.34
C VAL A 43 3.07 1.16 -3.99
N ARG A 44 2.58 0.24 -3.14
CA ARG A 44 3.10 0.06 -1.78
C ARG A 44 4.43 -0.68 -1.79
N GLU A 45 4.53 -1.78 -2.53
CA GLU A 45 5.79 -2.53 -2.66
C GLU A 45 6.91 -1.65 -3.23
N VAL A 46 6.60 -0.84 -4.26
CA VAL A 46 7.57 0.14 -4.80
C VAL A 46 7.97 1.19 -3.76
N ALA A 47 7.00 1.66 -2.98
CA ALA A 47 7.25 2.64 -1.93
C ALA A 47 8.17 2.07 -0.83
N ASP A 48 7.96 0.81 -0.46
CA ASP A 48 8.76 0.11 0.54
C ASP A 48 10.17 -0.17 0.03
N LEU A 49 10.33 -0.61 -1.23
CA LEU A 49 11.65 -0.81 -1.87
C LEU A 49 12.47 0.47 -1.96
N LEU A 50 11.85 1.57 -2.39
CA LEU A 50 12.51 2.86 -2.55
C LEU A 50 12.56 3.67 -1.25
N ARG A 51 11.99 3.15 -0.15
CA ARG A 51 11.87 3.82 1.16
C ARG A 51 11.24 5.22 1.08
N VAL A 52 10.20 5.37 0.25
CA VAL A 52 9.46 6.63 0.09
C VAL A 52 7.98 6.44 0.43
N SER A 53 7.23 7.54 0.57
CA SER A 53 5.78 7.45 0.76
C SER A 53 5.07 6.93 -0.49
N PRO A 54 4.01 6.09 -0.37
CA PRO A 54 3.14 5.70 -1.48
C PRO A 54 2.55 6.90 -2.25
N LEU A 55 2.37 8.05 -1.58
CA LEU A 55 1.90 9.27 -2.23
C LEU A 55 2.94 9.82 -3.22
N THR A 56 4.22 9.71 -2.89
CA THR A 56 5.34 10.10 -3.74
C THR A 56 5.35 9.26 -5.01
N ILE A 57 5.18 7.95 -4.90
CA ILE A 57 5.08 7.03 -6.05
C ILE A 57 3.90 7.39 -6.96
N LYS A 58 2.73 7.72 -6.38
CA LYS A 58 1.57 8.20 -7.16
C LYS A 58 1.85 9.52 -7.88
N ARG A 59 2.59 10.44 -7.24
CA ARG A 59 3.01 11.72 -7.83
C ARG A 59 4.01 11.51 -8.97
N TRP A 60 4.98 10.61 -8.82
CA TRP A 60 5.93 10.27 -9.88
C TRP A 60 5.25 9.68 -11.10
N GLY A 61 4.23 8.83 -10.91
CA GLY A 61 3.40 8.34 -12.02
C GLY A 61 2.63 9.44 -12.75
N LYS A 62 2.20 10.51 -12.05
CA LYS A 62 1.58 11.68 -12.71
C LYS A 62 2.61 12.55 -13.44
N ARG A 63 3.86 12.59 -12.95
CA ARG A 63 4.96 13.38 -13.52
C ARG A 63 5.75 12.66 -14.61
N GLY A 64 5.44 11.40 -14.91
CA GLY A 64 6.14 10.59 -15.90
C GLY A 64 7.50 10.02 -15.43
N LYS A 65 7.96 10.33 -14.20
CA LYS A 65 9.24 9.81 -13.67
C LYS A 65 9.24 8.30 -13.47
N LEU A 66 8.08 7.74 -13.13
CA LEU A 66 7.89 6.31 -12.96
C LEU A 66 6.57 5.93 -13.63
N PRO A 67 6.59 5.48 -14.90
CA PRO A 67 5.37 5.23 -15.67
C PRO A 67 4.54 4.12 -15.01
N ALA A 68 3.29 4.44 -14.72
CA ALA A 68 2.36 3.50 -14.09
C ALA A 68 1.47 2.85 -15.16
N ILE A 69 1.42 1.52 -15.16
CA ILE A 69 0.50 0.75 -15.98
C ILE A 69 -0.84 0.69 -15.24
N ARG A 70 -1.92 1.05 -15.95
CA ARG A 70 -3.28 0.89 -15.45
C ARG A 70 -3.85 -0.42 -15.97
N ILE A 71 -4.15 -1.36 -15.07
CA ILE A 71 -4.52 -2.73 -15.44
C ILE A 71 -6.03 -2.92 -15.52
N ASN A 72 -6.81 -2.14 -14.77
CA ASN A 72 -8.27 -2.25 -14.73
C ASN A 72 -8.97 -0.91 -14.92
N SER A 73 -10.28 -0.97 -15.17
CA SER A 73 -11.17 0.19 -15.27
C SER A 73 -11.18 1.05 -14.00
N ARG A 74 -10.94 0.43 -12.83
CA ARG A 74 -10.79 1.11 -11.53
C ARG A 74 -9.57 2.04 -11.47
N GLY A 75 -8.58 1.83 -12.33
CA GLY A 75 -7.36 2.64 -12.38
C GLY A 75 -6.30 2.22 -11.37
N ASP A 76 -6.28 0.95 -10.99
CA ASP A 76 -5.19 0.37 -10.20
C ASP A 76 -3.87 0.50 -10.95
N ARG A 77 -2.85 0.97 -10.23
CA ARG A 77 -1.53 1.28 -10.77
C ARG A 77 -0.55 0.18 -10.41
N ARG A 78 0.12 -0.36 -11.43
CA ARG A 78 1.29 -1.22 -11.26
C ARG A 78 2.52 -0.65 -11.97
N TYR A 79 3.68 -1.06 -11.48
CA TYR A 79 4.98 -0.61 -11.92
C TYR A 79 5.81 -1.82 -12.30
N LYS A 80 6.56 -1.70 -13.40
CA LYS A 80 7.47 -2.76 -13.83
C LYS A 80 8.66 -2.85 -12.87
N LYS A 81 9.11 -4.06 -12.56
CA LYS A 81 10.32 -4.29 -11.76
C LYS A 81 11.54 -3.57 -12.34
N GLU A 82 11.71 -3.61 -13.66
CA GLU A 82 12.82 -2.97 -14.39
C GLU A 82 12.92 -1.48 -14.09
N SER A 83 11.80 -0.76 -14.16
CA SER A 83 11.79 0.69 -13.90
C SER A 83 12.12 1.01 -12.44
N VAL A 84 11.74 0.13 -11.51
CA VAL A 84 12.04 0.29 -10.08
C VAL A 84 13.51 -0.03 -9.81
N LEU A 85 14.06 -1.07 -10.43
CA LEU A 85 15.48 -1.44 -10.36
C LEU A 85 16.37 -0.35 -10.94
N TRP A 86 16.00 0.21 -12.09
CA TRP A 86 16.70 1.34 -12.69
C TRP A 86 16.76 2.56 -11.74
N LEU A 87 15.68 2.81 -10.99
CA LEU A 87 15.62 3.85 -9.96
C LEU A 87 16.49 3.56 -8.73
N LEU A 88 16.80 2.30 -8.47
CA LEU A 88 17.78 1.87 -7.46
C LEU A 88 19.23 1.94 -7.98
N GLY A 89 19.44 2.28 -9.26
CA GLY A 89 20.75 2.25 -9.90
C GLY A 89 21.26 0.85 -10.20
N ILE A 90 20.36 -0.14 -10.23
CA ILE A 90 20.66 -1.51 -10.65
C ILE A 90 20.29 -1.59 -12.12
N ASP A 91 21.28 -1.78 -12.99
CA ASP A 91 21.04 -1.99 -14.40
C ASP A 91 20.41 -3.38 -14.60
N PRO A 92 19.20 -3.46 -15.16
CA PRO A 92 18.49 -4.74 -15.31
C PRO A 92 19.18 -5.69 -16.30
N SER A 93 20.09 -5.19 -17.13
CA SER A 93 20.92 -5.97 -18.05
C SER A 93 22.04 -6.77 -17.37
N GLU A 94 22.37 -6.47 -16.12
CA GLU A 94 23.39 -7.19 -15.34
C GLU A 94 22.82 -8.39 -14.55
N LEU A 95 21.52 -8.66 -14.70
CA LEU A 95 20.80 -9.76 -14.03
C LEU A 95 20.47 -10.93 -14.98
N GLU A 96 21.07 -10.98 -16.17
CA GLU A 96 21.07 -12.15 -17.06
C GLU A 96 22.16 -13.16 -16.69
#